data_AF-A0A1V5TG05-F1
#
_entry.id   AF-A0A1V5TG05-F1
#
_cell.length_a   1.000
_cell.length_b   1.000
_cell.length_c   1.000
_cell.angle_alpha   90.00
_cell.angle_beta   90.00
_cell.angle_gamma   90.00
#
_symmetry.space_group_name_H-M   'P 1'
#
loop_
_entity.id
_entity.type
_entity.pdbx_description
1 polymer ?
#
loop_
_entity_poly.entity_id
_entity_poly.type
_entity_poly.pdbx_seq_one_letter_code
_entity_poly.pdbx_strand_id
1 'polypeptide(L)'
;MKTLYATGEISGIAAGRDGRPLPCEIEALAGGRLFVFSAAQDGGFRFILPAGNAELTLRYPDGSKANRTVEVVEGCVIDLGTISS
;
A
#
# COMPACT_ATOMS: atom_id res chain seq x y z
N MET A 1 -21.13 -11.34 16.64
CA MET A 1 -19.70 -11.70 16.54
C MET A 1 -19.02 -10.62 15.72
N LYS A 2 -18.20 -9.75 16.33
CA LYS A 2 -17.35 -8.80 15.58
C LYS A 2 -16.04 -9.53 15.30
N THR A 3 -15.78 -9.89 14.06
CA THR A 3 -14.45 -10.39 13.67
C THR A 3 -13.49 -9.21 13.77
N LEU A 4 -12.75 -9.12 14.88
CA LEU A 4 -11.55 -8.31 14.94
C LEU A 4 -10.52 -9.03 14.09
N TYR A 5 -10.27 -8.51 12.88
CA TYR A 5 -9.11 -8.96 12.13
C TYR A 5 -7.88 -8.53 12.92
N ALA A 6 -6.95 -9.45 13.16
CA ALA A 6 -5.57 -9.08 13.42
C ALA A 6 -5.13 -8.13 12.29
N THR A 7 -4.49 -7.01 12.62
CA THR A 7 -4.10 -6.00 11.62
C THR A 7 -2.63 -5.64 11.73
N GLY A 8 -2.02 -5.32 10.59
CA GLY A 8 -0.72 -4.68 10.52
C GLY A 8 -0.81 -3.34 9.78
N GLU A 9 0.24 -2.54 9.89
CA GLU A 9 0.35 -1.25 9.23
C GLU A 9 1.35 -1.34 8.07
N ILE A 10 0.98 -0.74 6.95
CA ILE A 10 1.82 -0.63 5.76
C ILE A 10 2.18 0.84 5.57
N SER A 11 3.45 1.13 5.32
CA SER A 11 3.95 2.47 4.98
C SER A 11 4.92 2.44 3.81
N GLY A 12 5.14 3.60 3.19
CA GLY A 12 6.16 3.78 2.17
C GLY A 12 6.02 5.12 1.43
N ILE A 13 6.84 5.27 0.38
CA ILE A 13 6.82 6.44 -0.51
C ILE A 13 6.56 5.96 -1.95
N ALA A 14 5.51 6.49 -2.57
CA ALA A 14 5.26 6.36 -4.00
C ALA A 14 6.07 7.43 -4.75
N ALA A 15 6.81 7.01 -5.78
CA ALA A 15 7.65 7.89 -6.58
C ALA A 15 7.48 7.62 -8.07
N GLY A 16 7.78 8.64 -8.90
CA GLY A 16 7.90 8.46 -10.33
C GLY A 16 9.19 7.73 -10.71
N ARG A 17 9.32 7.41 -12.00
CA ARG A 17 10.56 6.88 -12.60
C ARG A 17 11.78 7.78 -12.40
N ASP A 18 11.57 9.08 -12.22
CA ASP A 18 12.62 10.07 -11.92
C ASP A 18 13.02 10.09 -10.44
N GLY A 19 12.43 9.23 -9.62
CA GLY A 19 12.67 9.14 -8.18
C GLY A 19 11.98 10.24 -7.37
N ARG A 20 11.18 11.11 -8.00
CA ARG A 20 10.46 12.17 -7.28
C ARG A 20 9.19 11.60 -6.65
N PRO A 21 8.91 11.89 -5.38
CA PRO A 21 7.67 11.48 -4.75
C PRO A 21 6.46 12.11 -5.45
N LEU A 22 5.38 11.34 -5.62
CA LEU A 22 4.16 11.82 -6.25
C LEU A 22 2.93 11.05 -5.77
N PRO A 23 1.74 11.68 -5.78
CA PRO A 23 0.52 11.04 -5.32
C PRO A 23 0.08 9.95 -6.29
N CYS A 24 -0.46 8.86 -5.75
CA CYS A 24 -1.00 7.74 -6.54
C CYS A 24 -2.22 7.12 -5.84
N GLU A 25 -3.06 6.41 -6.59
CA GLU A 25 -4.08 5.54 -6.03
C GLU A 25 -3.44 4.19 -5.64
N ILE A 26 -3.88 3.60 -4.54
CA ILE A 26 -3.37 2.31 -4.05
C ILE A 26 -4.56 1.37 -3.84
N GLU A 27 -4.63 0.33 -4.66
CA GLU A 27 -5.58 -0.77 -4.51
C GLU A 27 -4.90 -1.91 -3.74
N ALA A 28 -5.52 -2.38 -2.65
CA ALA A 28 -4.99 -3.45 -1.81
C ALA A 28 -6.00 -4.59 -1.69
N LEU A 29 -5.67 -5.78 -2.17
CA LEU A 29 -6.46 -7.00 -1.98
C LEU A 29 -5.91 -7.77 -0.77
N ALA A 30 -6.64 -7.77 0.34
CA ALA A 30 -6.25 -8.44 1.58
C ALA A 30 -7.44 -9.20 2.18
N GLY A 31 -7.24 -10.45 2.59
CA GLY A 31 -8.29 -11.28 3.18
C GLY A 31 -9.53 -11.45 2.28
N GLY A 32 -9.35 -11.44 0.96
CA GLY A 32 -10.44 -11.54 -0.02
C GLY A 32 -11.26 -10.25 -0.20
N ARG A 33 -10.79 -9.11 0.33
CA ARG A 33 -11.44 -7.79 0.21
C ARG A 33 -10.52 -6.77 -0.44
N LEU A 34 -11.10 -5.95 -1.32
CA LEU A 34 -10.41 -4.82 -1.93
C LEU A 34 -10.55 -3.58 -1.03
N PHE A 35 -9.44 -2.92 -0.77
CA PHE A 35 -9.33 -1.64 -0.10
C PHE A 35 -8.70 -0.63 -1.07
N VAL A 36 -9.12 0.63 -1.00
CA VAL A 36 -8.59 1.71 -1.84
C VAL A 36 -8.08 2.83 -0.96
N PHE A 37 -6.84 3.24 -1.20
CA PHE A 37 -6.15 4.31 -0.50
C PHE A 37 -5.50 5.25 -1.51
N SER A 38 -4.84 6.29 -0.99
CA SER A 38 -4.05 7.21 -1.80
C SER A 38 -2.76 7.55 -1.09
N ALA A 39 -1.68 7.66 -1.86
CA ALA A 39 -0.48 8.37 -1.42
C ALA A 39 -0.72 9.89 -1.48
N ALA A 40 -0.17 10.60 -0.51
CA ALA A 40 -0.24 12.06 -0.44
C ALA A 40 0.63 12.73 -1.51
N GLN A 41 0.58 14.06 -1.61
CA GLN A 41 1.35 14.81 -2.62
C GLN A 41 2.86 14.64 -2.49
N ASP A 42 3.35 14.33 -1.29
CA ASP A 42 4.75 14.00 -1.00
C ASP A 42 5.08 12.51 -1.24
N GLY A 43 4.17 11.77 -1.89
CA GLY A 43 4.29 10.34 -2.14
C GLY A 43 4.07 9.47 -0.90
N GLY A 44 3.94 10.04 0.29
CA GLY A 44 3.78 9.28 1.53
C GLY A 44 2.46 8.54 1.58
N PHE A 45 2.50 7.26 1.97
CA PHE A 45 1.30 6.50 2.32
C PHE A 45 1.49 5.74 3.63
N ARG A 46 0.40 5.61 4.37
CA ARG A 46 0.31 4.82 5.60
C ARG A 46 -1.12 4.35 5.81
N PHE A 47 -1.34 3.04 5.89
CA PHE A 47 -2.68 2.48 6.07
C PHE A 47 -2.63 1.12 6.78
N ILE A 48 -3.79 0.69 7.28
CA ILE A 48 -3.93 -0.55 8.05
C ILE A 48 -4.61 -1.60 7.17
N LEU A 49 -4.07 -2.82 7.18
CA LEU A 49 -4.65 -3.98 6.49
C LEU A 49 -4.83 -5.16 7.47
N PRO A 50 -5.77 -6.07 7.18
CA PRO A 50 -5.81 -7.37 7.84
C PRO A 50 -4.48 -8.10 7.71
N ALA A 51 -4.07 -8.80 8.77
CA ALA A 51 -2.91 -9.67 8.76
C ALA A 51 -3.06 -10.81 7.73
N GLY A 52 -1.95 -11.24 7.15
CA GLY A 52 -1.88 -12.20 6.05
C GLY A 52 -1.37 -11.60 4.74
N ASN A 53 -1.42 -12.38 3.68
CA ASN A 53 -0.95 -11.95 2.36
C ASN A 53 -1.87 -10.87 1.78
N ALA A 54 -1.25 -9.80 1.30
CA ALA A 54 -1.91 -8.72 0.57
C ALA A 54 -1.21 -8.46 -0.76
N GLU A 55 -2.00 -8.17 -1.78
CA GLU A 55 -1.53 -7.70 -3.08
C GLU A 55 -1.85 -6.21 -3.22
N LEU A 56 -0.82 -5.40 -3.46
CA LEU A 56 -0.91 -3.96 -3.65
C LEU A 56 -0.68 -3.62 -5.11
N THR A 57 -1.54 -2.77 -5.66
CA THR A 57 -1.38 -2.15 -6.98
C THR A 57 -1.38 -0.64 -6.80
N LEU A 58 -0.23 -0.02 -7.04
CA LEU A 58 -0.10 1.43 -7.08
C LEU A 58 -0.36 1.90 -8.52
N ARG A 59 -1.27 2.85 -8.70
CA ARG A 59 -1.64 3.43 -9.99
C ARG A 59 -1.25 4.91 -10.01
N TYR A 60 -0.22 5.21 -10.80
CA TYR A 60 0.34 6.56 -10.87
C TYR A 60 -0.42 7.44 -11.87
N PRO A 61 -0.31 8.78 -11.78
CA PRO A 61 -1.01 9.72 -12.64
C PRO A 61 -0.65 9.61 -14.14
N ASP A 62 0.54 9.10 -14.46
CA ASP A 62 0.97 8.82 -15.84
C ASP A 62 0.36 7.53 -16.43
N GLY A 63 -0.47 6.83 -15.65
CA GLY A 63 -1.12 5.57 -16.02
C GLY A 63 -0.29 4.31 -15.79
N SER A 64 0.98 4.47 -15.37
CA SER A 64 1.83 3.33 -14.99
C SER A 64 1.34 2.67 -13.70
N LYS A 65 1.79 1.43 -13.49
CA LYS A 65 1.41 0.63 -12.32
C LYS A 65 2.61 -0.08 -11.72
N ALA A 66 2.65 -0.14 -10.39
CA ALA A 66 3.59 -0.97 -9.65
C ALA A 66 2.83 -1.94 -8.75
N ASN A 67 3.17 -3.23 -8.85
CA ASN A 67 2.57 -4.28 -8.04
C ASN A 67 3.54 -4.73 -6.95
N ARG A 68 3.02 -5.00 -5.75
CA ARG A 68 3.77 -5.55 -4.62
C ARG A 68 2.93 -6.58 -3.89
N THR A 69 3.54 -7.70 -3.53
CA THR A 69 2.97 -8.64 -2.57
C THR A 69 3.64 -8.38 -1.22
N VAL A 70 2.84 -8.27 -0.17
CA VAL A 70 3.31 -8.04 1.19
C VAL A 70 2.63 -9.02 2.15
N GLU A 71 3.40 -9.59 3.07
CA GLU A 71 2.86 -10.33 4.20
C GLU A 71 2.60 -9.35 5.34
N VAL A 72 1.34 -9.06 5.63
CA VAL A 72 0.92 -8.19 6.73
C VAL A 72 1.05 -8.96 8.04
N VAL A 73 1.92 -8.51 8.93
CA VAL A 73 2.13 -9.13 10.25
C VAL A 73 1.37 -8.34 11.31
N GLU A 74 0.65 -9.05 12.18
CA GLU A 74 -0.15 -8.47 13.25
C GLU A 74 0.71 -7.60 14.18
N GLY A 75 0.28 -6.35 14.40
CA GLY A 75 0.95 -5.42 15.31
C GLY A 75 2.28 -4.86 14.80
N CYS A 76 2.71 -5.20 13.59
CA CYS A 76 3.92 -4.68 12.97
C CYS A 76 3.63 -3.52 12.01
N VAL A 77 4.65 -2.67 11.86
CA VAL A 77 4.74 -1.70 10.77
C VAL A 77 5.67 -2.28 9.72
N ILE A 78 5.18 -2.39 8.49
CA ILE A 78 5.94 -2.86 7.34
C ILE A 78 6.20 -1.65 6.44
N ASP A 79 7.46 -1.24 6.40
CA ASP A 79 7.91 -0.20 5.50
C ASP A 79 8.32 -0.83 4.16
N LEU A 80 7.62 -0.45 3.09
CA LEU A 80 7.90 -0.87 1.72
C LEU A 80 9.00 -0.02 1.06
N GLY A 81 9.51 1.00 1.76
CA GLY A 81 10.46 1.95 1.22
C GLY A 81 9.87 2.73 0.05
N THR A 82 10.71 3.06 -0.93
CA THR A 82 10.28 3.75 -2.15
C THR A 82 9.82 2.76 -3.20
N ILE A 83 8.60 2.94 -3.69
CA ILE A 83 8.04 2.21 -4.82
C ILE A 83 7.96 3.19 -5.98
N SER A 84 8.61 2.85 -7.10
CA SER A 84 8.58 3.67 -8.32
C SER A 84 7.67 3.07 -9.40
N SER A 85 7.19 3.93 -10.30
CA SER A 85 6.53 3.54 -11.55
C SER A 85 7.43 2.87 -12.59
#